data_AF-A0A6H2H8R8-F1
#
_entry.id   AF-A0A6H2H8R8-F1
#
_cell.length_a   1.000
_cell.length_b   1.000
_cell.length_c   1.000
_cell.angle_alpha   90.00
_cell.angle_beta   90.00
_cell.angle_gamma   90.00
#
_symmetry.space_group_name_H-M   'P 1'
#
loop_
_entity.id
_entity.type
_entity.pdbx_description
1 polymer ?
#
loop_
_entity_poly.entity_id
_entity_poly.type
_entity_poly.pdbx_seq_one_letter_code
_entity_poly.pdbx_strand_id
1 'polypeptide(L)'
;MKILAIRGKNLASLSAEFEVNYQTEPLRSAGLYAITGPTGAGKSTLLDALCLALYEKTPRLRFAKTNGENIPDVGENDISPGHTRTILRRGAGEGYAEVDFIGSDGVAYRSRWSVRRARIKGDGKLQASEMTFTRIADRQALGDQRKTETLKRIEKAIGLSFEQFTRAVLLAQNDFAAFLKASDDERAELLQTLTGTSQFSDLSVRAYQRMKDEKNQLEQLNIQLEMQAPLSADLRAAHEAQAQSKSLEVKDLGTEKTALEDQLRWHQNFASLTDAVNLAKYAQTAAELEKHNAQPRKTELFQIDQVQEARPLRHALQRLQAELEKYQVQTQQASLALDDAAMKASAHAAELTAAQALTASAETDHALAQPQLDQAKALDVQINTLQAPMTAALEAKNQAVKMRDVSQTQLSEKQTQLQQAQAEHAQTEQWLAQHLHLRPLADGWQRFETLFAQAGNDLANLAKARTQQVFFTHKAESLASTWISVEQALGIAKKTLRCGGRIVDRVRPSSGFVSCATNV
;
A
#
# COMPACT_ATOMS: atom_id res chain seq x y z
N MET A 1 88.14 -77.38 -28.75
CA MET A 1 87.68 -78.71 -28.31
C MET A 1 88.85 -79.69 -28.25
N LYS A 2 88.97 -80.50 -27.19
CA LYS A 2 90.04 -81.51 -27.01
C LYS A 2 89.55 -82.68 -26.14
N ILE A 3 89.77 -83.93 -26.56
CA ILE A 3 89.48 -85.10 -25.71
C ILE A 3 90.56 -85.25 -24.61
N LEU A 4 90.13 -85.61 -23.40
CA LEU A 4 90.97 -85.82 -22.23
C LEU A 4 91.01 -87.29 -21.81
N ALA A 5 89.87 -87.98 -21.80
CA ALA A 5 89.78 -89.41 -21.56
C ALA A 5 88.54 -90.01 -22.23
N ILE A 6 88.62 -91.29 -22.61
CA ILE A 6 87.49 -92.11 -23.07
C ILE A 6 87.41 -93.34 -22.16
N ARG A 7 86.24 -93.58 -21.57
CA ARG A 7 85.94 -94.77 -20.76
C ARG A 7 84.73 -95.51 -21.30
N GLY A 8 84.62 -96.80 -21.00
CA GLY A 8 83.41 -97.54 -21.29
C GLY A 8 83.42 -98.96 -20.75
N LYS A 9 82.28 -99.65 -20.89
CA LYS A 9 82.05 -100.99 -20.37
C LYS A 9 81.01 -101.71 -21.22
N ASN A 10 81.26 -102.99 -21.54
CA ASN A 10 80.35 -103.88 -22.28
C ASN A 10 79.90 -103.36 -23.67
N LEU A 11 80.76 -102.63 -24.37
CA LEU A 11 80.46 -102.11 -25.72
C LEU A 11 81.02 -103.06 -26.78
N ALA A 12 80.17 -103.64 -27.62
CA ALA A 12 80.49 -104.56 -28.71
C ALA A 12 81.62 -105.58 -28.38
N SER A 13 82.83 -105.38 -28.93
CA SER A 13 84.00 -106.25 -28.69
C SER A 13 84.70 -106.02 -27.34
N LEU A 14 84.51 -104.85 -26.71
CA LEU A 14 85.16 -104.46 -25.46
C LEU A 14 84.39 -105.06 -24.27
N SER A 15 84.85 -106.25 -23.88
CA SER A 15 84.27 -107.14 -22.85
C SER A 15 84.39 -106.64 -21.41
N ALA A 16 85.35 -105.76 -21.14
CA ALA A 16 85.68 -105.28 -19.80
C ALA A 16 85.37 -103.79 -19.66
N GLU A 17 85.55 -103.27 -18.44
CA GLU A 17 85.68 -101.84 -18.23
C GLU A 17 87.05 -101.38 -18.77
N PHE A 18 87.08 -100.26 -19.51
CA PHE A 18 88.29 -99.71 -20.10
C PHE A 18 88.36 -98.20 -19.88
N GLU A 19 89.58 -97.68 -19.72
CA GLU A 19 89.89 -96.25 -19.74
C GLU A 19 91.11 -96.01 -20.65
N VAL A 20 90.98 -95.04 -21.55
CA VAL A 20 92.09 -94.47 -22.33
C VAL A 20 92.20 -93.02 -21.92
N ASN A 21 93.18 -92.70 -21.08
CA ASN A 21 93.39 -91.37 -20.52
C ASN A 21 94.55 -90.67 -21.22
N TYR A 22 94.26 -89.58 -21.93
CA TYR A 22 95.23 -88.79 -22.69
C TYR A 22 95.94 -87.73 -21.82
N GLN A 23 95.64 -87.65 -20.51
CA GLN A 23 96.33 -86.79 -19.55
C GLN A 23 97.46 -87.51 -18.80
N THR A 24 97.55 -88.83 -18.89
CA THR A 24 98.61 -89.66 -18.27
C THR A 24 99.70 -90.03 -19.26
N GLU A 25 100.94 -90.17 -18.79
CA GLU A 25 102.02 -90.75 -19.61
C GLU A 25 101.75 -92.24 -19.91
N PRO A 26 102.16 -92.77 -21.08
CA PRO A 26 102.94 -92.11 -22.14
C PRO A 26 102.11 -91.30 -23.15
N LEU A 27 100.76 -91.28 -23.03
CA LEU A 27 99.91 -90.62 -24.03
C LEU A 27 99.97 -89.09 -23.97
N ARG A 28 100.16 -88.52 -22.77
CA ARG A 28 100.18 -87.07 -22.53
C ARG A 28 101.28 -86.35 -23.32
N SER A 29 102.48 -86.91 -23.38
CA SER A 29 103.64 -86.32 -24.05
C SER A 29 103.75 -86.67 -25.54
N ALA A 30 103.17 -87.79 -26.00
CA ALA A 30 103.37 -88.30 -27.36
C ALA A 30 102.76 -87.43 -28.48
N GLY A 31 101.63 -86.75 -28.23
CA GLY A 31 100.93 -85.88 -29.20
C GLY A 31 100.24 -86.60 -30.37
N LEU A 32 100.85 -87.67 -30.89
CA LEU A 32 100.30 -88.60 -31.89
C LEU A 32 100.36 -90.03 -31.34
N TYR A 33 99.29 -90.80 -31.54
CA TYR A 33 99.17 -92.17 -31.03
C TYR A 33 98.45 -93.07 -32.03
N ALA A 34 98.94 -94.30 -32.17
CA ALA A 34 98.36 -95.32 -33.05
C ALA A 34 97.65 -96.42 -32.24
N ILE A 35 96.39 -96.68 -32.55
CA ILE A 35 95.61 -97.77 -31.94
C ILE A 35 95.77 -99.01 -32.83
N THR A 36 96.67 -99.92 -32.44
CA THR A 36 96.99 -101.14 -33.21
C THR A 36 96.31 -102.40 -32.63
N GLY A 37 96.37 -103.52 -33.35
CA GLY A 37 95.76 -104.79 -32.98
C GLY A 37 94.99 -105.44 -34.13
N PRO A 38 94.55 -106.70 -34.02
CA PRO A 38 93.89 -107.44 -35.10
C PRO A 38 92.51 -106.87 -35.47
N THR A 39 91.96 -107.32 -36.59
CA THR A 39 90.57 -107.05 -36.99
C THR A 39 89.62 -107.65 -35.96
N GLY A 40 88.57 -106.92 -35.58
CA GLY A 40 87.63 -107.32 -34.52
C GLY A 40 88.02 -106.93 -33.09
N ALA A 41 89.27 -106.53 -32.82
CA ALA A 41 89.81 -106.22 -31.49
C ALA A 41 89.28 -104.93 -30.81
N GLY A 42 88.09 -104.44 -31.18
CA GLY A 42 87.45 -103.29 -30.54
C GLY A 42 88.01 -101.90 -30.91
N LYS A 43 89.00 -101.80 -31.82
CA LYS A 43 89.58 -100.51 -32.25
C LYS A 43 88.52 -99.47 -32.65
N SER A 44 87.61 -99.84 -33.55
CA SER A 44 86.49 -98.97 -33.98
C SER A 44 85.48 -98.74 -32.85
N THR A 45 85.32 -99.69 -31.93
CA THR A 45 84.40 -99.60 -30.79
C THR A 45 84.82 -98.53 -29.79
N LEU A 46 86.12 -98.26 -29.63
CA LEU A 46 86.61 -97.12 -28.83
C LEU A 46 86.19 -95.78 -29.45
N LEU A 47 86.17 -95.69 -30.78
CA LEU A 47 85.74 -94.50 -31.52
C LEU A 47 84.21 -94.37 -31.59
N ASP A 48 83.49 -95.49 -31.71
CA ASP A 48 82.04 -95.54 -31.56
C ASP A 48 81.65 -95.06 -30.15
N ALA A 49 82.37 -95.49 -29.09
CA ALA A 49 82.14 -95.04 -27.71
C ALA A 49 82.29 -93.52 -27.55
N LEU A 50 83.32 -92.93 -28.17
CA LEU A 50 83.51 -91.47 -28.21
C LEU A 50 82.30 -90.75 -28.82
N CYS A 51 81.85 -91.15 -30.02
CA CYS A 51 80.67 -90.53 -30.65
C CYS A 51 79.38 -90.76 -29.85
N LEU A 52 79.22 -91.95 -29.26
CA LEU A 52 78.05 -92.35 -28.49
C LEU A 52 77.89 -91.52 -27.22
N ALA A 53 78.99 -91.30 -26.49
CA ALA A 53 79.04 -90.47 -25.28
C ALA A 53 78.81 -88.97 -25.55
N LEU A 54 79.04 -88.48 -26.77
CA LEU A 54 78.86 -87.07 -27.12
C LEU A 54 77.51 -86.77 -27.79
N TYR A 55 77.04 -87.63 -28.70
CA TYR A 55 75.91 -87.33 -29.59
C TYR A 55 74.79 -88.39 -29.62
N GLU A 56 74.91 -89.45 -28.82
CA GLU A 56 74.06 -90.66 -28.89
C GLU A 56 73.98 -91.32 -30.28
N LYS A 57 75.01 -91.12 -31.10
CA LYS A 57 75.12 -91.58 -32.49
C LYS A 57 76.47 -92.26 -32.68
N THR A 58 76.57 -93.20 -33.61
CA THR A 58 77.84 -93.87 -33.97
C THR A 58 77.96 -93.94 -35.48
N PRO A 59 79.12 -93.64 -36.10
CA PRO A 59 79.27 -93.69 -37.56
C PRO A 59 78.88 -95.05 -38.14
N ARG A 60 79.28 -96.14 -37.49
CA ARG A 60 79.02 -97.52 -37.93
C ARG A 60 77.53 -97.85 -38.09
N LEU A 61 76.68 -97.35 -37.20
CA LEU A 61 75.23 -97.64 -37.21
C LEU A 61 74.41 -96.67 -38.09
N ARG A 62 75.02 -95.65 -38.70
CA ARG A 62 74.33 -94.83 -39.71
C ARG A 62 74.01 -95.65 -40.95
N PHE A 63 75.03 -96.25 -41.54
CA PHE A 63 74.92 -97.03 -42.78
C PHE A 63 74.14 -98.34 -42.60
N ALA A 64 74.07 -98.87 -41.37
CA ALA A 64 73.26 -100.03 -41.02
C ALA A 64 71.74 -99.80 -41.16
N LYS A 65 71.28 -98.55 -41.25
CA LYS A 65 69.85 -98.23 -41.49
C LYS A 65 69.38 -98.54 -42.91
N THR A 66 70.29 -98.65 -43.87
CA THR A 66 69.94 -98.69 -45.30
C THR A 66 69.79 -100.12 -45.83
N ASN A 67 70.40 -101.12 -45.18
CA ASN A 67 70.46 -102.51 -45.65
C ASN A 67 70.49 -103.50 -44.46
N GLY A 68 69.36 -103.80 -43.82
CA GLY A 68 69.34 -104.79 -42.74
C GLY A 68 67.95 -105.16 -42.22
N GLU A 69 67.71 -106.47 -42.10
CA GLU A 69 66.60 -107.07 -41.36
C GLU A 69 66.73 -106.79 -39.85
N ASN A 70 65.64 -106.95 -39.09
CA ASN A 70 65.67 -106.74 -37.64
C ASN A 70 66.66 -107.69 -36.94
N ILE A 71 67.35 -107.18 -35.92
CA ILE A 71 68.22 -108.00 -35.08
C ILE A 71 67.37 -108.52 -33.90
N PRO A 72 67.20 -109.85 -33.73
CA PRO A 72 66.55 -110.37 -32.54
C PRO A 72 67.41 -110.10 -31.30
N ASP A 73 66.78 -109.53 -30.28
CA ASP A 73 67.29 -109.41 -28.91
C ASP A 73 66.67 -110.51 -28.03
N VAL A 74 66.41 -110.25 -26.75
CA VAL A 74 65.94 -111.31 -25.82
C VAL A 74 64.40 -111.41 -25.87
N GLY A 75 63.91 -112.61 -26.21
CA GLY A 75 62.50 -112.87 -26.49
C GLY A 75 62.04 -112.30 -27.84
N GLU A 76 60.73 -112.15 -28.04
CA GLU A 76 60.12 -111.57 -29.25
C GLU A 76 60.30 -110.03 -29.35
N ASN A 77 61.48 -109.52 -29.00
CA ASN A 77 61.80 -108.09 -29.01
C ASN A 77 62.84 -107.81 -30.09
N ASP A 78 62.38 -107.61 -31.31
CA ASP A 78 63.22 -107.12 -32.41
C ASP A 78 63.79 -105.72 -32.12
N ILE A 79 65.03 -105.51 -32.52
CA ILE A 79 65.68 -104.20 -32.50
C ILE A 79 66.20 -103.88 -33.91
N SER A 80 65.72 -102.77 -34.50
CA SER A 80 66.21 -102.29 -35.79
C SER A 80 67.74 -102.07 -35.76
N PRO A 81 68.50 -102.53 -36.78
CA PRO A 81 69.97 -102.48 -36.78
C PRO A 81 70.58 -101.12 -36.47
N GLY A 82 69.92 -100.04 -36.90
CA GLY A 82 70.39 -98.65 -36.77
C GLY A 82 70.12 -97.99 -35.41
N HIS A 83 69.63 -98.70 -34.39
CA HIS A 83 69.51 -98.16 -33.04
C HIS A 83 70.84 -98.24 -32.28
N THR A 84 71.35 -97.13 -31.73
CA THR A 84 72.62 -97.10 -30.97
C THR A 84 72.66 -98.00 -29.74
N ARG A 85 71.51 -98.46 -29.26
CA ARG A 85 71.40 -99.43 -28.15
C ARG A 85 71.86 -100.85 -28.54
N THR A 86 71.99 -101.18 -29.84
CA THR A 86 72.54 -102.47 -30.32
C THR A 86 74.04 -102.63 -30.06
N ILE A 87 74.75 -101.56 -29.70
CA ILE A 87 76.18 -101.62 -29.34
C ILE A 87 76.43 -102.27 -27.97
N LEU A 88 75.39 -102.47 -27.14
CA LEU A 88 75.52 -103.23 -25.91
C LEU A 88 75.84 -104.70 -26.24
N ARG A 89 76.91 -105.23 -25.66
CA ARG A 89 77.34 -106.63 -25.86
C ARG A 89 76.23 -107.61 -25.44
N ARG A 90 75.95 -108.61 -26.28
CA ARG A 90 75.00 -109.70 -25.97
C ARG A 90 75.39 -110.39 -24.65
N GLY A 91 74.40 -110.66 -23.80
CA GLY A 91 74.60 -111.19 -22.44
C GLY A 91 74.94 -110.15 -21.35
N ALA A 92 75.30 -108.91 -21.70
CA ALA A 92 75.56 -107.87 -20.71
C ALA A 92 74.26 -107.23 -20.18
N GLY A 93 74.15 -107.09 -18.84
CA GLY A 93 73.02 -106.43 -18.18
C GLY A 93 73.08 -104.90 -18.18
N GLU A 94 74.26 -104.32 -18.40
CA GLU A 94 74.51 -102.87 -18.48
C GLU A 94 75.73 -102.58 -19.36
N GLY A 95 75.79 -101.37 -19.91
CA GLY A 95 76.97 -100.83 -20.59
C GLY A 95 76.91 -99.31 -20.66
N TYR A 96 78.08 -98.67 -20.77
CA TYR A 96 78.18 -97.21 -20.85
C TYR A 96 79.39 -96.77 -21.67
N ALA A 97 79.33 -95.53 -22.13
CA ALA A 97 80.45 -94.79 -22.72
C ALA A 97 80.55 -93.43 -22.02
N GLU A 98 81.73 -93.03 -21.58
CA GLU A 98 81.98 -91.77 -20.88
C GLU A 98 83.20 -91.07 -21.52
N VAL A 99 83.10 -89.76 -21.73
CA VAL A 99 84.15 -88.94 -22.35
C VAL A 99 84.38 -87.69 -21.51
N ASP A 100 85.62 -87.50 -21.08
CA ASP A 100 86.11 -86.22 -20.58
C ASP A 100 86.66 -85.41 -21.77
N PHE A 101 86.22 -84.18 -21.94
CA PHE A 101 86.67 -83.29 -23.02
C PHE A 101 86.69 -81.81 -22.59
N ILE A 102 87.49 -81.00 -23.28
CA ILE A 102 87.42 -79.53 -23.23
C ILE A 102 86.56 -79.06 -24.39
N GLY A 103 85.61 -78.16 -24.15
CA GLY A 103 84.67 -77.64 -25.15
C GLY A 103 85.29 -76.71 -26.22
N SER A 104 84.42 -76.03 -26.97
CA SER A 104 84.76 -74.85 -27.78
C SER A 104 84.99 -73.60 -26.91
N ASP A 105 84.36 -73.56 -25.73
CA ASP A 105 84.43 -72.52 -24.70
C ASP A 105 85.69 -72.61 -23.80
N GLY A 106 86.53 -73.63 -23.97
CA GLY A 106 87.71 -73.88 -23.13
C GLY A 106 87.42 -74.55 -21.78
N VAL A 107 86.16 -74.91 -21.47
CA VAL A 107 85.78 -75.51 -20.19
C VAL A 107 85.83 -77.05 -20.27
N ALA A 108 86.26 -77.69 -19.17
CA ALA A 108 86.34 -79.14 -19.06
C ALA A 108 85.00 -79.78 -18.63
N TYR A 109 84.49 -80.68 -19.45
CA TYR A 109 83.21 -81.38 -19.30
C TYR A 109 83.35 -82.90 -19.37
N ARG A 110 82.44 -83.59 -18.69
CA ARG A 110 82.24 -85.03 -18.76
C ARG A 110 80.85 -85.32 -19.28
N SER A 111 80.77 -86.07 -20.38
CA SER A 111 79.52 -86.57 -20.95
C SER A 111 79.49 -88.09 -20.88
N ARG A 112 78.38 -88.68 -20.44
CA ARG A 112 78.22 -90.13 -20.29
C ARG A 112 76.88 -90.59 -20.84
N TRP A 113 76.96 -91.53 -21.77
CA TRP A 113 75.87 -92.36 -22.25
C TRP A 113 75.82 -93.66 -21.45
N SER A 114 74.64 -94.09 -21.03
CA SER A 114 74.44 -95.38 -20.37
C SER A 114 73.21 -96.11 -20.89
N VAL A 115 73.28 -97.43 -20.96
CA VAL A 115 72.13 -98.31 -21.25
C VAL A 115 72.14 -99.50 -20.30
N ARG A 116 70.95 -99.91 -19.86
CA ARG A 116 70.74 -101.03 -18.94
C ARG A 116 69.60 -101.93 -19.43
N ARG A 117 69.66 -103.19 -19.07
CA ARG A 117 68.56 -104.15 -19.18
C ARG A 117 67.74 -104.14 -17.89
N ALA A 118 66.48 -104.54 -17.98
CA ALA A 118 65.61 -104.67 -16.81
C ALA A 118 66.27 -105.52 -15.72
N ARG A 119 66.36 -104.98 -14.49
CA ARG A 119 67.02 -105.60 -13.33
C ARG A 119 68.51 -105.93 -13.52
N ILE A 120 69.19 -105.31 -14.50
CA ILE A 120 70.62 -105.50 -14.83
C ILE A 120 70.98 -106.98 -15.08
N LYS A 121 70.05 -107.75 -15.66
CA LYS A 121 70.28 -109.13 -16.12
C LYS A 121 70.55 -109.17 -17.61
N GLY A 122 71.42 -110.08 -18.06
CA GLY A 122 71.73 -110.29 -19.49
C GLY A 122 70.49 -110.58 -20.33
N ASP A 123 69.52 -111.30 -19.76
CA ASP A 123 68.25 -111.68 -20.40
C ASP A 123 67.12 -110.66 -20.15
N GLY A 124 67.41 -109.50 -19.58
CA GLY A 124 66.41 -108.45 -19.34
C GLY A 124 66.08 -107.67 -20.61
N LYS A 125 64.81 -107.27 -20.79
CA LYS A 125 64.42 -106.33 -21.86
C LYS A 125 65.21 -105.03 -21.72
N LEU A 126 65.77 -104.57 -22.85
CA LEU A 126 66.63 -103.40 -22.91
C LEU A 126 65.85 -102.12 -22.59
N GLN A 127 66.33 -101.28 -21.68
CA GLN A 127 65.72 -100.01 -21.29
C GLN A 127 66.23 -98.85 -22.17
N ALA A 128 65.56 -97.69 -22.08
CA ALA A 128 65.99 -96.48 -22.77
C ALA A 128 67.41 -96.08 -22.34
N SER A 129 68.18 -95.54 -23.29
CA SER A 129 69.51 -94.99 -23.06
C SER A 129 69.42 -93.63 -22.36
N GLU A 130 70.19 -93.47 -21.29
CA GLU A 130 70.31 -92.25 -20.49
C GLU A 130 71.53 -91.45 -20.95
N MET A 131 71.47 -90.11 -20.82
CA MET A 131 72.56 -89.19 -21.12
C MET A 131 72.75 -88.25 -19.93
N THR A 132 73.98 -88.15 -19.44
CA THR A 132 74.36 -87.22 -18.37
C THR A 132 75.50 -86.33 -18.85
N PHE A 133 75.41 -85.04 -18.52
CA PHE A 133 76.41 -84.03 -18.88
C PHE A 133 76.76 -83.22 -17.63
N THR A 134 78.05 -83.09 -17.36
CA THR A 134 78.58 -82.50 -16.11
C THR A 134 79.82 -81.66 -16.42
N ARG A 135 80.03 -80.57 -15.67
CA ARG A 135 81.31 -79.83 -15.68
C ARG A 135 82.26 -80.48 -14.68
N ILE A 136 83.54 -80.65 -15.06
CA ILE A 136 84.51 -81.41 -14.26
C ILE A 136 85.00 -80.61 -13.03
N ALA A 137 85.15 -79.29 -13.18
CA ALA A 137 85.75 -78.44 -12.15
C ALA A 137 84.93 -78.33 -10.85
N ASP A 138 83.61 -78.26 -10.95
CA ASP A 138 82.65 -78.08 -9.85
C ASP A 138 81.70 -79.28 -9.67
N ARG A 139 81.81 -80.30 -10.55
CA ARG A 139 80.88 -81.44 -10.67
C ARG A 139 79.42 -81.03 -10.93
N GLN A 140 79.17 -79.83 -11.43
CA GLN A 140 77.81 -79.35 -11.72
C GLN A 140 77.17 -80.20 -12.82
N ALA A 141 75.98 -80.75 -12.55
CA ALA A 141 75.14 -81.35 -13.58
C ALA A 141 74.60 -80.25 -14.51
N LEU A 142 74.92 -80.35 -15.80
CA LEU A 142 74.51 -79.42 -16.86
C LEU A 142 73.51 -80.06 -17.82
N GLY A 143 73.25 -81.36 -17.70
CA GLY A 143 72.11 -82.00 -18.36
C GLY A 143 70.77 -81.44 -17.89
N ASP A 144 69.77 -81.51 -18.76
CA ASP A 144 68.39 -81.11 -18.48
C ASP A 144 67.52 -82.33 -18.11
N GLN A 145 66.30 -82.09 -17.64
CA GLN A 145 65.33 -83.16 -17.35
C GLN A 145 64.99 -84.00 -18.60
N ARG A 146 65.15 -83.42 -19.79
CA ARG A 146 64.98 -84.12 -21.07
C ARG A 146 66.32 -84.35 -21.75
N LYS A 147 66.57 -85.61 -22.07
CA LYS A 147 67.70 -86.11 -22.87
C LYS A 147 67.99 -85.30 -24.15
N THR A 148 66.95 -84.86 -24.87
CA THR A 148 67.09 -84.05 -26.10
C THR A 148 67.69 -82.67 -25.84
N GLU A 149 67.37 -82.05 -24.70
CA GLU A 149 67.91 -80.76 -24.28
C GLU A 149 69.35 -80.94 -23.75
N THR A 150 69.64 -82.03 -23.02
CA THR A 150 71.02 -82.45 -22.68
C THR A 150 71.89 -82.61 -23.92
N LEU A 151 71.41 -83.30 -24.96
CA LEU A 151 72.16 -83.47 -26.22
C LEU A 151 72.42 -82.13 -26.92
N LYS A 152 71.45 -81.22 -26.99
CA LYS A 152 71.65 -79.86 -27.52
C LYS A 152 72.68 -79.06 -26.72
N ARG A 153 72.74 -79.24 -25.39
CA ARG A 153 73.75 -78.59 -24.53
C ARG A 153 75.16 -79.15 -24.79
N ILE A 154 75.30 -80.46 -24.98
CA ILE A 154 76.58 -81.11 -25.35
C ILE A 154 77.04 -80.63 -26.73
N GLU A 155 76.15 -80.65 -27.73
CA GLU A 155 76.41 -80.18 -29.10
C GLU A 155 76.87 -78.71 -29.12
N LYS A 156 76.20 -77.84 -28.35
CA LYS A 156 76.61 -76.44 -28.17
C LYS A 156 77.97 -76.28 -27.46
N ALA A 157 78.28 -77.12 -26.47
CA ALA A 157 79.56 -77.10 -25.75
C ALA A 157 80.74 -77.66 -26.59
N ILE A 158 80.47 -78.56 -27.54
CA ILE A 158 81.45 -79.01 -28.54
C ILE A 158 81.65 -77.94 -29.63
N GLY A 159 80.57 -77.24 -30.01
CA GLY A 159 80.56 -76.24 -31.08
C GLY A 159 80.44 -76.82 -32.49
N LEU A 160 80.14 -78.11 -32.63
CA LEU A 160 79.99 -78.82 -33.90
C LEU A 160 78.79 -79.77 -33.81
N SER A 161 78.02 -79.88 -34.89
CA SER A 161 77.00 -80.93 -35.02
C SER A 161 77.65 -82.32 -35.15
N PHE A 162 76.87 -83.39 -34.95
CA PHE A 162 77.39 -84.75 -35.13
C PHE A 162 78.05 -84.97 -36.50
N GLU A 163 77.49 -84.40 -37.57
CA GLU A 163 77.99 -84.61 -38.94
C GLU A 163 79.25 -83.80 -39.21
N GLN A 164 79.31 -82.58 -38.67
CA GLN A 164 80.52 -81.77 -38.69
C GLN A 164 81.63 -82.43 -37.86
N PHE A 165 81.30 -83.09 -36.75
CA PHE A 165 82.25 -83.83 -35.93
C PHE A 165 82.84 -85.05 -36.66
N THR A 166 82.07 -85.87 -37.37
CA THR A 166 82.65 -86.99 -38.15
C THR A 166 83.37 -86.52 -39.41
N ARG A 167 82.95 -85.41 -40.02
CA ARG A 167 83.63 -84.82 -41.19
C ARG A 167 84.94 -84.08 -40.85
N ALA A 168 85.07 -83.49 -39.65
CA ALA A 168 86.21 -82.62 -39.30
C ALA A 168 87.08 -83.08 -38.12
N VAL A 169 86.57 -83.89 -37.18
CA VAL A 169 87.29 -84.29 -35.95
C VAL A 169 87.53 -85.80 -35.86
N LEU A 170 86.54 -86.62 -36.21
CA LEU A 170 86.63 -88.08 -36.21
C LEU A 170 86.34 -88.65 -37.60
N LEU A 171 87.35 -88.61 -38.47
CA LEU A 171 87.32 -89.25 -39.79
C LEU A 171 87.15 -90.77 -39.65
N ALA A 172 85.90 -91.24 -39.71
CA ALA A 172 85.59 -92.65 -39.73
C ALA A 172 86.05 -93.31 -41.05
N GLN A 173 86.25 -94.63 -41.02
CA GLN A 173 86.67 -95.39 -42.20
C GLN A 173 85.67 -95.17 -43.36
N ASN A 174 86.21 -94.75 -44.52
CA ASN A 174 85.50 -94.32 -45.74
C ASN A 174 84.81 -92.93 -45.70
N ASP A 175 84.68 -92.26 -44.55
CA ASP A 175 83.89 -91.01 -44.42
C ASP A 175 84.60 -89.76 -44.99
N PHE A 176 85.94 -89.78 -45.13
CA PHE A 176 86.70 -88.71 -45.79
C PHE A 176 86.27 -88.46 -47.25
N ALA A 177 85.85 -89.52 -47.95
CA ALA A 177 85.32 -89.40 -49.31
C ALA A 177 83.94 -88.73 -49.36
N ALA A 178 83.18 -88.73 -48.26
CA ALA A 178 81.89 -88.04 -48.16
C ALA A 178 82.08 -86.52 -48.00
N PHE A 179 83.15 -86.06 -47.30
CA PHE A 179 83.49 -84.63 -47.24
C PHE A 179 83.83 -84.05 -48.62
N LEU A 180 84.66 -84.75 -49.40
CA LEU A 180 85.01 -84.34 -50.77
C LEU A 180 83.83 -84.39 -51.76
N LYS A 181 82.79 -85.19 -51.48
CA LYS A 181 81.60 -85.37 -52.32
C LYS A 181 80.34 -84.66 -51.80
N ALA A 182 80.44 -83.91 -50.70
CA ALA A 182 79.33 -83.11 -50.19
C ALA A 182 78.89 -82.07 -51.23
N SER A 183 77.60 -81.77 -51.29
CA SER A 183 77.07 -80.71 -52.14
C SER A 183 77.67 -79.35 -51.77
N ASP A 184 77.59 -78.37 -52.68
CA ASP A 184 78.14 -77.04 -52.42
C ASP A 184 77.42 -76.36 -51.25
N ASP A 185 76.12 -76.61 -51.05
CA ASP A 185 75.34 -76.15 -49.89
C ASP A 185 75.80 -76.79 -48.57
N GLU A 186 75.96 -78.13 -48.52
CA GLU A 186 76.48 -78.83 -47.33
C GLU A 186 77.92 -78.39 -47.00
N ARG A 187 78.72 -78.10 -48.03
CA ARG A 187 80.08 -77.60 -47.87
C ARG A 187 80.07 -76.16 -47.37
N ALA A 188 79.15 -75.33 -47.84
CA ALA A 188 78.96 -73.96 -47.39
C ALA A 188 78.51 -73.92 -45.91
N GLU A 189 77.52 -74.71 -45.49
CA GLU A 189 77.06 -74.77 -44.09
C GLU A 189 78.18 -75.23 -43.14
N LEU A 190 78.95 -76.25 -43.55
CA LEU A 190 80.08 -76.76 -42.76
C LEU A 190 81.21 -75.73 -42.67
N LEU A 191 81.59 -75.08 -43.77
CA LEU A 191 82.57 -73.99 -43.78
C LEU A 191 82.07 -72.78 -42.98
N GLN A 192 80.79 -72.44 -43.06
CA GLN A 192 80.18 -71.35 -42.31
C GLN A 192 80.23 -71.61 -40.80
N THR A 193 80.00 -72.86 -40.39
CA THR A 193 80.09 -73.26 -38.97
C THR A 193 81.55 -73.27 -38.49
N LEU A 194 82.50 -73.80 -39.28
CA LEU A 194 83.93 -73.80 -38.93
C LEU A 194 84.54 -72.38 -38.87
N THR A 195 84.04 -71.43 -39.67
CA THR A 195 84.51 -70.04 -39.70
C THR A 195 83.73 -69.10 -38.79
N GLY A 196 82.64 -69.57 -38.14
CA GLY A 196 81.78 -68.74 -37.30
C GLY A 196 80.95 -67.69 -38.06
N THR A 197 80.75 -67.85 -39.37
CA THR A 197 80.15 -66.83 -40.25
C THR A 197 78.62 -66.94 -40.38
N SER A 198 77.94 -67.57 -39.40
CA SER A 198 76.47 -67.73 -39.37
C SER A 198 75.70 -66.41 -39.48
N GLN A 199 76.24 -65.33 -38.90
CA GLN A 199 75.68 -63.98 -38.92
C GLN A 199 75.32 -63.43 -40.31
N PHE A 200 75.98 -63.91 -41.37
CA PHE A 200 75.68 -63.48 -42.74
C PHE A 200 74.41 -64.13 -43.31
N SER A 201 74.04 -65.32 -42.82
CA SER A 201 72.74 -65.95 -43.11
C SER A 201 71.61 -65.16 -42.45
N ASP A 202 71.76 -64.82 -41.17
CA ASP A 202 70.79 -63.97 -40.44
C ASP A 202 70.58 -62.61 -41.11
N LEU A 203 71.66 -62.00 -41.63
CA LEU A 203 71.59 -60.75 -42.39
C LEU A 203 70.82 -60.91 -43.70
N SER A 204 71.06 -61.99 -44.46
CA SER A 204 70.37 -62.31 -45.71
C SER A 204 68.85 -62.48 -45.48
N VAL A 205 68.47 -63.24 -44.45
CA VAL A 205 67.06 -63.44 -44.06
C VAL A 205 66.37 -62.11 -43.74
N ARG A 206 67.01 -61.23 -42.96
CA ARG A 206 66.47 -59.90 -42.63
C ARG A 206 66.35 -58.98 -43.84
N ALA A 207 67.32 -59.02 -44.76
CA ALA A 207 67.28 -58.23 -45.99
C ALA A 207 66.11 -58.67 -46.90
N TYR A 208 65.89 -59.98 -47.04
CA TYR A 208 64.76 -60.53 -47.78
C TYR A 208 63.41 -60.17 -47.16
N GLN A 209 63.29 -60.27 -45.82
CA GLN A 209 62.09 -59.86 -45.08
C GLN A 209 61.74 -58.40 -45.35
N ARG A 210 62.70 -57.48 -45.18
CA ARG A 210 62.47 -56.07 -45.44
C ARG A 210 62.05 -55.80 -46.89
N MET A 211 62.73 -56.39 -47.88
CA MET A 211 62.38 -56.24 -49.29
C MET A 211 60.93 -56.65 -49.57
N LYS A 212 60.45 -57.75 -48.95
CA LYS A 212 59.07 -58.20 -49.06
C LYS A 212 58.09 -57.18 -48.45
N ASP A 213 58.39 -56.66 -47.27
CA ASP A 213 57.49 -55.74 -46.56
C ASP A 213 57.36 -54.37 -47.25
N GLU A 214 58.45 -53.84 -47.79
CA GLU A 214 58.45 -52.59 -48.60
C GLU A 214 57.68 -52.80 -49.91
N LYS A 215 57.80 -53.98 -50.55
CA LYS A 215 57.01 -54.33 -51.75
C LYS A 215 55.51 -54.37 -51.48
N ASN A 216 55.09 -54.98 -50.36
CA ASN A 216 53.68 -55.06 -49.99
C ASN A 216 53.06 -53.66 -49.78
N GLN A 217 53.83 -52.72 -49.20
CA GLN A 217 53.39 -51.33 -49.02
C GLN A 217 53.22 -50.60 -50.38
N LEU A 218 54.15 -50.78 -51.31
CA LEU A 218 54.05 -50.23 -52.67
C LEU A 218 52.79 -50.75 -53.39
N GLU A 219 52.50 -52.05 -53.26
CA GLU A 219 51.32 -52.69 -53.85
C GLU A 219 50.01 -52.12 -53.28
N GLN A 220 49.94 -51.90 -51.96
CA GLN A 220 48.80 -51.24 -51.31
C GLN A 220 48.61 -49.78 -51.76
N LEU A 221 49.71 -49.02 -51.91
CA LEU A 221 49.66 -47.62 -52.37
C LEU A 221 49.19 -47.52 -53.83
N ASN A 222 49.61 -48.44 -54.70
CA ASN A 222 49.13 -48.49 -56.08
C ASN A 222 47.63 -48.78 -56.14
N ILE A 223 47.12 -49.75 -55.36
CA ILE A 223 45.68 -50.05 -55.28
C ILE A 223 44.87 -48.83 -54.78
N GLN A 224 45.40 -48.07 -53.82
CA GLN A 224 44.75 -46.83 -53.36
C GLN A 224 44.72 -45.75 -54.45
N LEU A 225 45.80 -45.62 -55.24
CA LEU A 225 45.89 -44.67 -56.35
C LEU A 225 44.94 -45.04 -57.50
N GLU A 226 44.80 -46.32 -57.82
CA GLU A 226 43.83 -46.83 -58.82
C GLU A 226 42.38 -46.57 -58.38
N MET A 227 42.05 -46.76 -57.09
CA MET A 227 40.72 -46.41 -56.55
C MET A 227 40.45 -44.89 -56.50
N GLN A 228 41.48 -44.05 -56.63
CA GLN A 228 41.37 -42.58 -56.65
C GLN A 228 41.79 -41.99 -57.99
N ALA A 229 41.64 -42.75 -59.08
CA ALA A 229 41.92 -42.29 -60.44
C ALA A 229 41.22 -40.94 -60.73
N PRO A 230 41.96 -39.87 -61.04
CA PRO A 230 41.36 -38.60 -61.46
C PRO A 230 40.55 -38.79 -62.75
N LEU A 231 39.51 -37.97 -62.94
CA LEU A 231 38.83 -37.90 -64.23
C LEU A 231 39.86 -37.55 -65.31
N SER A 232 39.73 -38.16 -66.50
CA SER A 232 40.57 -37.80 -67.65
C SER A 232 40.42 -36.30 -67.96
N ALA A 233 41.46 -35.69 -68.54
CA ALA A 233 41.48 -34.27 -68.86
C ALA A 233 40.23 -33.86 -69.68
N ASP A 234 39.80 -34.70 -70.62
CA ASP A 234 38.63 -34.46 -71.47
C ASP A 234 37.31 -34.51 -70.68
N LEU A 235 37.12 -35.50 -69.81
CA LEU A 235 35.92 -35.61 -68.96
C LEU A 235 35.86 -34.48 -67.94
N ARG A 236 37.01 -34.11 -67.36
CA ARG A 236 37.14 -32.96 -66.46
C ARG A 236 36.77 -31.67 -67.18
N ALA A 237 37.36 -31.40 -68.35
CA ALA A 237 37.08 -30.19 -69.13
C ALA A 237 35.60 -30.14 -69.58
N ALA A 238 35.00 -31.26 -69.95
CA ALA A 238 33.58 -31.34 -70.27
C ALA A 238 32.68 -31.00 -69.08
N HIS A 239 32.99 -31.48 -67.87
CA HIS A 239 32.25 -31.14 -66.66
C HIS A 239 32.49 -29.69 -66.19
N GLU A 240 33.71 -29.16 -66.31
CA GLU A 240 34.02 -27.76 -66.00
C GLU A 240 33.27 -26.80 -66.96
N ALA A 241 33.25 -27.11 -68.27
CA ALA A 241 32.47 -26.37 -69.26
C ALA A 241 30.95 -26.48 -69.02
N GLN A 242 30.44 -27.66 -68.64
CA GLN A 242 29.03 -27.86 -68.29
C GLN A 242 28.64 -27.06 -67.03
N ALA A 243 29.50 -27.04 -66.02
CA ALA A 243 29.29 -26.25 -64.80
C ALA A 243 29.32 -24.74 -65.09
N GLN A 244 30.24 -24.28 -65.93
CA GLN A 244 30.31 -22.88 -66.36
C GLN A 244 29.06 -22.47 -67.15
N SER A 245 28.60 -23.31 -68.09
CA SER A 245 27.37 -23.10 -68.86
C SER A 245 26.14 -22.96 -67.95
N LYS A 246 25.94 -23.91 -67.03
CA LYS A 246 24.84 -23.85 -66.05
C LYS A 246 24.94 -22.66 -65.08
N SER A 247 26.16 -22.22 -64.75
CA SER A 247 26.37 -21.04 -63.90
C SER A 247 25.96 -19.74 -64.59
N LEU A 248 26.06 -19.67 -65.93
CA LEU A 248 25.52 -18.57 -66.73
C LEU A 248 23.99 -18.66 -66.82
N GLU A 249 23.45 -19.83 -67.17
CA GLU A 249 21.99 -20.10 -67.23
C GLU A 249 21.27 -19.71 -65.92
N VAL A 250 21.80 -20.10 -64.77
CA VAL A 250 21.26 -19.74 -63.44
C VAL A 250 21.33 -18.24 -63.17
N LYS A 251 22.37 -17.55 -63.67
CA LYS A 251 22.52 -16.09 -63.52
C LYS A 251 21.50 -15.35 -64.38
N ASP A 252 21.32 -15.77 -65.62
CA ASP A 252 20.43 -15.12 -66.58
C ASP A 252 18.96 -15.30 -66.16
N LEU A 253 18.56 -16.53 -65.79
CA LEU A 253 17.26 -16.82 -65.15
C LEU A 253 17.06 -16.04 -63.84
N GLY A 254 18.14 -15.79 -63.09
CA GLY A 254 18.12 -14.91 -61.92
C GLY A 254 17.73 -13.47 -62.27
N THR A 255 18.28 -12.92 -63.35
CA THR A 255 17.91 -11.57 -63.82
C THR A 255 16.48 -11.49 -64.35
N GLU A 256 16.04 -12.49 -65.13
CA GLU A 256 14.66 -12.57 -65.63
C GLU A 256 13.65 -12.65 -64.48
N LYS A 257 13.92 -13.49 -63.47
CA LYS A 257 13.11 -13.57 -62.25
C LYS A 257 12.99 -12.21 -61.57
N THR A 258 14.09 -11.49 -61.36
CA THR A 258 14.02 -10.17 -60.71
C THR A 258 13.21 -9.14 -61.51
N ALA A 259 13.29 -9.16 -62.84
CA ALA A 259 12.48 -8.30 -63.69
C ALA A 259 10.98 -8.63 -63.62
N LEU A 260 10.62 -9.92 -63.55
CA LEU A 260 9.24 -10.38 -63.36
C LEU A 260 8.69 -10.05 -61.95
N GLU A 261 9.52 -10.17 -60.91
CA GLU A 261 9.15 -9.76 -59.55
C GLU A 261 8.90 -8.24 -59.46
N ASP A 262 9.68 -7.43 -60.17
CA ASP A 262 9.46 -5.98 -60.28
C ASP A 262 8.20 -5.61 -61.07
N GLN A 263 7.91 -6.30 -62.17
CA GLN A 263 6.66 -6.12 -62.92
C GLN A 263 5.43 -6.50 -62.07
N LEU A 264 5.48 -7.63 -61.37
CA LEU A 264 4.41 -8.06 -60.47
C LEU A 264 4.17 -7.03 -59.36
N ARG A 265 5.24 -6.54 -58.73
CA ARG A 265 5.20 -5.47 -57.72
C ARG A 265 4.60 -4.17 -58.27
N TRP A 266 4.94 -3.80 -59.50
CA TRP A 266 4.33 -2.64 -60.17
C TRP A 266 2.83 -2.82 -60.38
N HIS A 267 2.38 -3.97 -60.88
CA HIS A 267 0.95 -4.26 -61.08
C HIS A 267 0.16 -4.28 -59.75
N GLN A 268 0.71 -4.84 -58.68
CA GLN A 268 0.10 -4.83 -57.35
C GLN A 268 -0.05 -3.41 -56.79
N ASN A 269 1.00 -2.59 -56.90
CA ASN A 269 0.96 -1.18 -56.51
C ASN A 269 -0.05 -0.38 -57.35
N PHE A 270 -0.09 -0.61 -58.67
CA PHE A 270 -1.05 0.05 -59.56
C PHE A 270 -2.50 -0.28 -59.20
N ALA A 271 -2.82 -1.55 -58.88
CA ALA A 271 -4.15 -1.95 -58.43
C ALA A 271 -4.52 -1.24 -57.11
N SER A 272 -3.65 -1.32 -56.09
CA SER A 272 -3.88 -0.69 -54.79
C SER A 272 -4.07 0.83 -54.88
N LEU A 273 -3.28 1.53 -55.72
CA LEU A 273 -3.44 2.96 -55.97
C LEU A 273 -4.74 3.27 -56.73
N THR A 274 -5.16 2.41 -57.65
CA THR A 274 -6.43 2.55 -58.38
C THR A 274 -7.63 2.45 -57.42
N ASP A 275 -7.61 1.46 -56.52
CA ASP A 275 -8.65 1.29 -55.50
C ASP A 275 -8.67 2.47 -54.51
N ALA A 276 -7.51 2.95 -54.07
CA ALA A 276 -7.41 4.14 -53.22
C ALA A 276 -7.98 5.39 -53.90
N VAL A 277 -7.71 5.59 -55.20
CA VAL A 277 -8.29 6.69 -56.00
C VAL A 277 -9.82 6.53 -56.15
N ASN A 278 -10.32 5.31 -56.33
CA ASN A 278 -11.76 5.05 -56.44
C ASN A 278 -12.49 5.29 -55.10
N LEU A 279 -11.89 4.89 -53.97
CA LEU A 279 -12.42 5.16 -52.64
C LEU A 279 -12.39 6.66 -52.32
N ALA A 280 -11.30 7.36 -52.66
CA ALA A 280 -11.21 8.82 -52.51
C ALA A 280 -12.27 9.57 -53.33
N LYS A 281 -12.52 9.14 -54.58
CA LYS A 281 -13.62 9.68 -55.41
C LYS A 281 -14.98 9.45 -54.75
N TYR A 282 -15.26 8.23 -54.28
CA TYR A 282 -16.52 7.93 -53.59
C TYR A 282 -16.74 8.82 -52.35
N ALA A 283 -15.68 8.99 -51.53
CA ALA A 283 -15.71 9.88 -50.37
C ALA A 283 -15.94 11.36 -50.77
N GLN A 284 -15.34 11.83 -51.87
CA GLN A 284 -15.63 13.17 -52.41
C GLN A 284 -17.11 13.30 -52.82
N THR A 285 -17.65 12.36 -53.59
CA THR A 285 -19.06 12.43 -54.05
C THR A 285 -20.04 12.38 -52.87
N ALA A 286 -19.73 11.60 -51.83
CA ALA A 286 -20.51 11.57 -50.59
C ALA A 286 -20.49 12.91 -49.86
N ALA A 287 -19.30 13.53 -49.67
CA ALA A 287 -19.18 14.83 -49.04
C ALA A 287 -19.83 15.98 -49.85
N GLU A 288 -19.79 15.91 -51.17
CA GLU A 288 -20.50 16.84 -52.06
C GLU A 288 -22.02 16.69 -51.93
N LEU A 289 -22.52 15.45 -51.81
CA LEU A 289 -23.94 15.16 -51.57
C LEU A 289 -24.39 15.63 -50.17
N GLU A 290 -23.60 15.41 -49.12
CA GLU A 290 -23.88 15.94 -47.77
C GLU A 290 -23.94 17.47 -47.77
N LYS A 291 -22.95 18.13 -48.41
CA LYS A 291 -22.92 19.59 -48.59
C LYS A 291 -24.15 20.10 -49.35
N HIS A 292 -24.59 19.41 -50.39
CA HIS A 292 -25.82 19.74 -51.11
C HIS A 292 -27.06 19.56 -50.23
N ASN A 293 -27.16 18.45 -49.49
CA ASN A 293 -28.28 18.17 -48.58
C ASN A 293 -28.32 19.10 -47.36
N ALA A 294 -27.20 19.73 -47.00
CA ALA A 294 -27.14 20.78 -45.98
C ALA A 294 -27.51 22.19 -46.50
N GLN A 295 -27.57 22.40 -47.81
CA GLN A 295 -27.85 23.70 -48.42
C GLN A 295 -29.22 24.32 -48.03
N PRO A 296 -30.32 23.55 -47.82
CA PRO A 296 -31.56 24.10 -47.28
C PRO A 296 -31.39 24.69 -45.88
N ARG A 297 -30.75 23.96 -44.95
CA ARG A 297 -30.45 24.45 -43.59
C ARG A 297 -29.55 25.68 -43.60
N LYS A 298 -28.58 25.74 -44.53
CA LYS A 298 -27.73 26.93 -44.71
C LYS A 298 -28.53 28.15 -45.18
N THR A 299 -29.54 27.93 -46.03
CA THR A 299 -30.43 29.00 -46.53
C THR A 299 -31.37 29.49 -45.42
N GLU A 300 -31.92 28.57 -44.63
CA GLU A 300 -32.74 28.86 -43.44
C GLU A 300 -31.95 29.66 -42.40
N LEU A 301 -30.72 29.23 -42.06
CA LEU A 301 -29.85 29.96 -41.13
C LEU A 301 -29.58 31.41 -41.62
N PHE A 302 -29.31 31.58 -42.91
CA PHE A 302 -29.07 32.91 -43.51
C PHE A 302 -30.32 33.81 -43.48
N GLN A 303 -31.52 33.26 -43.58
CA GLN A 303 -32.77 34.00 -43.39
C GLN A 303 -32.98 34.39 -41.92
N ILE A 304 -32.58 33.55 -40.97
CA ILE A 304 -32.63 33.86 -39.53
C ILE A 304 -31.64 34.98 -39.19
N ASP A 305 -30.39 34.90 -39.67
CA ASP A 305 -29.36 35.92 -39.47
C ASP A 305 -29.83 37.31 -39.97
N GLN A 306 -30.41 37.38 -41.18
CA GLN A 306 -30.93 38.65 -41.74
C GLN A 306 -32.00 39.32 -40.87
N VAL A 307 -32.79 38.54 -40.12
CA VAL A 307 -33.90 39.04 -39.28
C VAL A 307 -33.48 39.17 -37.81
N GLN A 308 -32.28 38.72 -37.44
CA GLN A 308 -31.79 38.75 -36.05
C GLN A 308 -31.71 40.18 -35.49
N GLU A 309 -31.19 41.14 -36.27
CA GLU A 309 -31.12 42.56 -35.88
C GLU A 309 -32.51 43.23 -35.78
N ALA A 310 -33.54 42.67 -36.41
CA ALA A 310 -34.92 43.14 -36.27
C ALA A 310 -35.61 42.57 -35.01
N ARG A 311 -35.03 41.58 -34.34
CA ARG A 311 -35.61 40.93 -33.16
C ARG A 311 -35.74 41.88 -31.94
N PRO A 312 -34.74 42.71 -31.58
CA PRO A 312 -34.91 43.73 -30.55
C PRO A 312 -35.99 44.76 -30.91
N LEU A 313 -36.07 45.17 -32.18
CA LEU A 313 -37.09 46.10 -32.68
C LEU A 313 -38.50 45.51 -32.55
N ARG A 314 -38.70 44.22 -32.87
CA ARG A 314 -39.97 43.52 -32.65
C ARG A 314 -40.36 43.49 -31.17
N HIS A 315 -39.42 43.17 -30.28
CA HIS A 315 -39.69 43.16 -28.83
C HIS A 315 -40.00 44.57 -28.29
N ALA A 316 -39.32 45.61 -28.79
CA ALA A 316 -39.63 46.99 -28.48
C ALA A 316 -41.03 47.41 -29.00
N LEU A 317 -41.42 46.99 -30.20
CA LEU A 317 -42.76 47.20 -30.75
C LEU A 317 -43.85 46.56 -29.87
N GLN A 318 -43.68 45.29 -29.48
CA GLN A 318 -44.63 44.60 -28.62
C GLN A 318 -44.75 45.27 -27.24
N ARG A 319 -43.64 45.76 -26.66
CA ARG A 319 -43.65 46.53 -25.42
C ARG A 319 -44.41 47.86 -25.59
N LEU A 320 -44.10 48.61 -26.65
CA LEU A 320 -44.73 49.91 -26.92
C LEU A 320 -46.22 49.78 -27.26
N GLN A 321 -46.65 48.69 -27.89
CA GLN A 321 -48.07 48.38 -28.11
C GLN A 321 -48.81 48.14 -26.78
N ALA A 322 -48.26 47.31 -25.89
CA ALA A 322 -48.84 47.07 -24.56
C ALA A 322 -48.83 48.33 -23.67
N GLU A 323 -47.80 49.17 -23.78
CA GLU A 323 -47.75 50.49 -23.12
C GLU A 323 -48.82 51.45 -23.69
N LEU A 324 -49.02 51.47 -25.01
CA LEU A 324 -50.06 52.27 -25.66
C LEU A 324 -51.47 51.85 -25.23
N GLU A 325 -51.79 50.56 -25.26
CA GLU A 325 -53.08 50.02 -24.80
C GLU A 325 -53.35 50.41 -23.33
N LYS A 326 -52.35 50.26 -22.46
CA LYS A 326 -52.44 50.69 -21.06
C LYS A 326 -52.73 52.19 -20.93
N TYR A 327 -52.01 53.04 -21.66
CA TYR A 327 -52.23 54.50 -21.58
C TYR A 327 -53.55 54.93 -22.22
N GLN A 328 -54.05 54.24 -23.25
CA GLN A 328 -55.39 54.46 -23.79
C GLN A 328 -56.48 54.19 -22.75
N VAL A 329 -56.41 53.04 -22.06
CA VAL A 329 -57.35 52.70 -20.96
C VAL A 329 -57.27 53.74 -19.83
N GLN A 330 -56.06 54.14 -19.41
CA GLN A 330 -55.89 55.17 -18.38
C GLN A 330 -56.44 56.54 -18.82
N THR A 331 -56.27 56.92 -20.08
CA THR A 331 -56.80 58.18 -20.63
C THR A 331 -58.32 58.17 -20.67
N GLN A 332 -58.93 57.06 -21.07
CA GLN A 332 -60.39 56.92 -21.12
C GLN A 332 -61.01 56.88 -19.70
N GLN A 333 -60.34 56.25 -18.73
CA GLN A 333 -60.73 56.33 -17.32
C GLN A 333 -60.61 57.76 -16.78
N ALA A 334 -59.56 58.49 -17.16
CA ALA A 334 -59.37 59.88 -16.76
C ALA A 334 -60.40 60.84 -17.38
N SER A 335 -60.83 60.63 -18.63
CA SER A 335 -61.90 61.45 -19.22
C SER A 335 -63.24 61.20 -18.52
N LEU A 336 -63.61 59.95 -18.29
CA LEU A 336 -64.84 59.60 -17.57
C LEU A 336 -64.87 60.17 -16.14
N ALA A 337 -63.72 60.20 -15.45
CA ALA A 337 -63.59 60.84 -14.15
C ALA A 337 -63.67 62.37 -14.22
N LEU A 338 -63.17 63.00 -15.29
CA LEU A 338 -63.31 64.44 -15.54
C LEU A 338 -64.76 64.82 -15.86
N ASP A 339 -65.46 64.02 -16.66
CA ASP A 339 -66.87 64.23 -17.03
C ASP A 339 -67.79 64.10 -15.80
N ASP A 340 -67.56 63.08 -14.96
CA ASP A 340 -68.24 62.90 -13.67
C ASP A 340 -67.97 64.06 -12.70
N ALA A 341 -66.72 64.51 -12.59
CA ALA A 341 -66.35 65.66 -11.77
C ALA A 341 -66.99 66.97 -12.29
N ALA A 342 -67.07 67.16 -13.61
CA ALA A 342 -67.72 68.31 -14.24
C ALA A 342 -69.24 68.32 -14.00
N MET A 343 -69.90 67.16 -14.10
CA MET A 343 -71.33 67.04 -13.76
C MET A 343 -71.58 67.34 -12.28
N LYS A 344 -70.74 66.84 -11.37
CA LYS A 344 -70.84 67.13 -9.92
C LYS A 344 -70.60 68.61 -9.61
N ALA A 345 -69.60 69.24 -10.24
CA ALA A 345 -69.36 70.67 -10.09
C ALA A 345 -70.55 71.51 -10.59
N SER A 346 -71.17 71.12 -11.71
CA SER A 346 -72.38 71.75 -12.24
C SER A 346 -73.58 71.59 -11.30
N ALA A 347 -73.79 70.40 -10.75
CA ALA A 347 -74.84 70.13 -9.76
C ALA A 347 -74.66 70.98 -8.49
N HIS A 348 -73.47 70.99 -7.91
CA HIS A 348 -73.19 71.79 -6.71
C HIS A 348 -73.25 73.31 -6.98
N ALA A 349 -72.95 73.77 -8.19
CA ALA A 349 -73.16 75.17 -8.58
C ALA A 349 -74.66 75.53 -8.65
N ALA A 350 -75.51 74.61 -9.14
CA ALA A 350 -76.96 74.78 -9.13
C ALA A 350 -77.53 74.75 -7.70
N GLU A 351 -77.07 73.84 -6.83
CA GLU A 351 -77.42 73.78 -5.41
C GLU A 351 -77.02 75.08 -4.68
N LEU A 352 -75.80 75.58 -4.91
CA LEU A 352 -75.34 76.85 -4.35
C LEU A 352 -76.19 78.04 -4.81
N THR A 353 -76.57 78.07 -6.09
CA THR A 353 -77.43 79.13 -6.65
C THR A 353 -78.84 79.09 -6.04
N ALA A 354 -79.40 77.90 -5.85
CA ALA A 354 -80.70 77.72 -5.18
C ALA A 354 -80.64 78.10 -3.70
N ALA A 355 -79.56 77.74 -2.99
CA ALA A 355 -79.33 78.13 -1.61
C ALA A 355 -79.18 79.65 -1.46
N GLN A 356 -78.44 80.31 -2.36
CA GLN A 356 -78.31 81.77 -2.39
C GLN A 356 -79.65 82.47 -2.61
N ALA A 357 -80.50 81.94 -3.50
CA ALA A 357 -81.85 82.48 -3.71
C ALA A 357 -82.76 82.33 -2.47
N LEU A 358 -82.67 81.19 -1.76
CA LEU A 358 -83.35 80.97 -0.48
C LEU A 358 -82.87 81.93 0.61
N THR A 359 -81.56 82.13 0.74
CA THR A 359 -80.99 83.09 1.71
C THR A 359 -81.43 84.52 1.41
N ALA A 360 -81.38 84.94 0.14
CA ALA A 360 -81.83 86.27 -0.28
C ALA A 360 -83.33 86.50 0.02
N SER A 361 -84.18 85.48 -0.19
CA SER A 361 -85.60 85.54 0.20
C SER A 361 -85.75 85.75 1.72
N ALA A 362 -85.05 84.95 2.52
CA ALA A 362 -85.09 85.05 3.98
C ALA A 362 -84.54 86.39 4.51
N GLU A 363 -83.53 86.98 3.84
CA GLU A 363 -83.03 88.32 4.14
C GLU A 363 -84.07 89.40 3.82
N THR A 364 -84.81 89.31 2.71
CA THR A 364 -85.95 90.22 2.43
C THR A 364 -87.10 90.05 3.43
N ASP A 365 -87.44 88.82 3.81
CA ASP A 365 -88.48 88.55 4.81
C ASP A 365 -88.07 89.11 6.19
N HIS A 366 -86.81 88.94 6.58
CA HIS A 366 -86.25 89.54 7.80
C HIS A 366 -86.26 91.08 7.74
N ALA A 367 -85.90 91.68 6.61
CA ALA A 367 -85.93 93.13 6.44
C ALA A 367 -87.34 93.73 6.52
N LEU A 368 -88.37 92.99 6.05
CA LEU A 368 -89.78 93.37 6.18
C LEU A 368 -90.32 93.16 7.61
N ALA A 369 -89.85 92.13 8.32
CA ALA A 369 -90.22 91.85 9.71
C ALA A 369 -89.54 92.79 10.72
N GLN A 370 -88.31 93.25 10.45
CA GLN A 370 -87.51 94.10 11.34
C GLN A 370 -88.28 95.32 11.93
N PRO A 371 -88.99 96.17 11.15
CA PRO A 371 -89.74 97.29 11.72
C PRO A 371 -90.89 96.85 12.64
N GLN A 372 -91.51 95.69 12.40
CA GLN A 372 -92.53 95.13 13.30
C GLN A 372 -91.90 94.59 14.59
N LEU A 373 -90.74 93.94 14.50
CA LEU A 373 -89.98 93.45 15.66
C LEU A 373 -89.46 94.59 16.53
N ASP A 374 -89.01 95.69 15.94
CA ASP A 374 -88.56 96.87 16.71
C ASP A 374 -89.75 97.64 17.34
N GLN A 375 -90.91 97.64 16.68
CA GLN A 375 -92.16 98.14 17.28
C GLN A 375 -92.63 97.24 18.44
N ALA A 376 -92.49 95.92 18.34
CA ALA A 376 -92.76 94.99 19.44
C ALA A 376 -91.81 95.20 20.62
N LYS A 377 -90.49 95.33 20.38
CA LYS A 377 -89.50 95.65 21.44
C LYS A 377 -89.82 96.96 22.16
N ALA A 378 -90.28 97.99 21.43
CA ALA A 378 -90.69 99.25 22.04
C ALA A 378 -91.90 99.09 22.98
N LEU A 379 -92.86 98.21 22.63
CA LEU A 379 -93.99 97.86 23.49
C LEU A 379 -93.55 96.99 24.68
N ASP A 380 -92.67 96.02 24.50
CA ASP A 380 -92.12 95.20 25.60
C ASP A 380 -91.37 96.06 26.63
N VAL A 381 -90.63 97.10 26.20
CA VAL A 381 -90.00 98.06 27.12
C VAL A 381 -91.04 98.87 27.92
N GLN A 382 -92.15 99.28 27.29
CA GLN A 382 -93.26 99.95 27.99
C GLN A 382 -93.97 99.01 28.96
N ILE A 383 -94.18 97.73 28.59
CA ILE A 383 -94.76 96.72 29.47
C ILE A 383 -93.85 96.50 30.69
N ASN A 384 -92.57 96.18 30.49
CA ASN A 384 -91.64 95.91 31.58
C ASN A 384 -91.48 97.11 32.54
N THR A 385 -91.45 98.34 32.03
CA THR A 385 -91.35 99.55 32.88
C THR A 385 -92.61 99.85 33.69
N LEU A 386 -93.79 99.43 33.22
CA LEU A 386 -95.06 99.53 33.96
C LEU A 386 -95.34 98.32 34.86
N GLN A 387 -94.72 97.18 34.59
CA GLN A 387 -94.96 95.92 35.31
C GLN A 387 -94.45 95.96 36.75
N ALA A 388 -93.27 96.54 36.99
CA ALA A 388 -92.71 96.70 38.34
C ALA A 388 -93.53 97.62 39.28
N PRO A 389 -93.98 98.83 38.88
CA PRO A 389 -94.88 99.63 39.72
C PRO A 389 -96.27 98.99 39.86
N MET A 390 -96.75 98.23 38.86
CA MET A 390 -98.01 97.50 38.96
C MET A 390 -97.95 96.37 40.02
N THR A 391 -96.89 95.57 40.05
CA THR A 391 -96.73 94.52 41.08
C THR A 391 -96.54 95.12 42.47
N ALA A 392 -95.72 96.16 42.61
CA ALA A 392 -95.55 96.88 43.88
C ALA A 392 -96.87 97.47 44.41
N ALA A 393 -97.71 98.04 43.54
CA ALA A 393 -99.04 98.54 43.91
C ALA A 393 -100.00 97.39 44.31
N LEU A 394 -99.92 96.23 43.65
CA LEU A 394 -100.72 95.06 43.98
C LEU A 394 -100.31 94.45 45.34
N GLU A 395 -99.02 94.38 45.63
CA GLU A 395 -98.50 93.91 46.92
C GLU A 395 -98.86 94.89 48.05
N ALA A 396 -98.70 96.20 47.85
CA ALA A 396 -99.10 97.22 48.81
C ALA A 396 -100.61 97.14 49.12
N LYS A 397 -101.47 96.96 48.09
CA LYS A 397 -102.91 96.71 48.27
C LYS A 397 -103.16 95.45 49.11
N ASN A 398 -102.49 94.34 48.79
CA ASN A 398 -102.71 93.06 49.48
C ASN A 398 -102.23 93.08 50.93
N GLN A 399 -101.14 93.81 51.23
CA GLN A 399 -100.71 94.10 52.60
C GLN A 399 -101.75 94.97 53.34
N ALA A 400 -102.22 96.06 52.72
CA ALA A 400 -103.21 96.95 53.32
C ALA A 400 -104.54 96.22 53.65
N VAL A 401 -105.00 95.31 52.78
CA VAL A 401 -106.19 94.48 53.06
C VAL A 401 -105.93 93.51 54.24
N LYS A 402 -104.77 92.84 54.29
CA LYS A 402 -104.41 92.00 55.45
C LYS A 402 -104.35 92.79 56.75
N MET A 403 -103.72 93.97 56.76
CA MET A 403 -103.68 94.83 57.95
C MET A 403 -105.08 95.33 58.34
N ARG A 404 -105.96 95.66 57.38
CA ARG A 404 -107.37 96.00 57.64
C ARG A 404 -108.06 94.85 58.35
N ASP A 405 -107.99 93.63 57.80
CA ASP A 405 -108.78 92.50 58.31
C ASP A 405 -108.30 92.06 59.70
N VAL A 406 -106.99 92.10 59.97
CA VAL A 406 -106.43 91.90 61.31
C VAL A 406 -106.90 93.00 62.28
N SER A 407 -106.81 94.27 61.88
CA SER A 407 -107.23 95.41 62.73
C SER A 407 -108.73 95.39 63.01
N GLN A 408 -109.55 94.94 62.05
CA GLN A 408 -111.01 94.87 62.18
C GLN A 408 -111.45 93.67 63.03
N THR A 409 -110.66 92.59 63.05
CA THR A 409 -110.83 91.48 64.01
C THR A 409 -110.44 91.93 65.43
N GLN A 410 -109.30 92.62 65.60
CA GLN A 410 -108.91 93.20 66.90
C GLN A 410 -109.92 94.25 67.40
N LEU A 411 -110.54 95.01 66.49
CA LEU A 411 -111.58 95.97 66.83
C LEU A 411 -112.84 95.29 67.36
N SER A 412 -113.30 94.18 66.78
CA SER A 412 -114.48 93.46 67.27
C SER A 412 -114.22 92.76 68.60
N GLU A 413 -113.03 92.18 68.81
CA GLU A 413 -112.58 91.68 70.11
C GLU A 413 -112.61 92.80 71.17
N LYS A 414 -112.07 93.99 70.85
CA LYS A 414 -112.06 95.12 71.78
C LYS A 414 -113.44 95.74 72.01
N GLN A 415 -114.32 95.74 71.02
CA GLN A 415 -115.73 96.14 71.19
C GLN A 415 -116.50 95.15 72.08
N THR A 416 -116.22 93.85 71.97
CA THR A 416 -116.82 92.81 72.82
C THR A 416 -116.35 92.97 74.27
N GLN A 417 -115.04 93.18 74.48
CA GLN A 417 -114.47 93.47 75.80
C GLN A 417 -115.02 94.78 76.38
N LEU A 418 -115.24 95.82 75.55
CA LEU A 418 -115.86 97.07 75.99
C LEU A 418 -117.32 96.88 76.40
N GLN A 419 -118.09 96.06 75.67
CA GLN A 419 -119.49 95.75 76.04
C GLN A 419 -119.58 94.93 77.34
N GLN A 420 -118.67 93.98 77.57
CA GLN A 420 -118.57 93.30 78.87
C GLN A 420 -118.24 94.29 79.99
N ALA A 421 -117.20 95.12 79.83
CA ALA A 421 -116.83 96.13 80.82
C ALA A 421 -117.95 97.18 81.07
N GLN A 422 -118.75 97.52 80.07
CA GLN A 422 -119.91 98.40 80.21
C GLN A 422 -121.08 97.71 80.95
N ALA A 423 -121.31 96.41 80.73
CA ALA A 423 -122.29 95.65 81.49
C ALA A 423 -121.87 95.49 82.97
N GLU A 424 -120.57 95.24 83.21
CA GLU A 424 -119.98 95.20 84.55
C GLU A 424 -120.04 96.58 85.24
N HIS A 425 -119.77 97.68 84.52
CA HIS A 425 -119.92 99.05 85.04
C HIS A 425 -121.38 99.36 85.39
N ALA A 426 -122.34 98.97 84.54
CA ALA A 426 -123.77 99.17 84.81
C ALA A 426 -124.24 98.36 86.03
N GLN A 427 -123.79 97.12 86.19
CA GLN A 427 -124.01 96.35 87.42
C GLN A 427 -123.36 97.02 88.64
N THR A 428 -122.15 97.58 88.48
CA THR A 428 -121.41 98.23 89.58
C THR A 428 -122.08 99.55 90.02
N GLU A 429 -122.56 100.38 89.09
CA GLU A 429 -123.37 101.56 89.41
C GLU A 429 -124.70 101.19 90.07
N GLN A 430 -125.37 100.15 89.58
CA GLN A 430 -126.62 99.68 90.18
C GLN A 430 -126.39 99.11 91.59
N TRP A 431 -125.26 98.45 91.82
CA TRP A 431 -124.83 97.99 93.14
C TRP A 431 -124.49 99.18 94.07
N LEU A 432 -123.75 100.18 93.58
CA LEU A 432 -123.42 101.41 94.33
C LEU A 432 -124.66 102.22 94.69
N ALA A 433 -125.66 102.27 93.82
CA ALA A 433 -126.96 102.91 94.10
C ALA A 433 -127.73 102.19 95.21
N GLN A 434 -127.66 100.86 95.28
CA GLN A 434 -128.26 100.06 96.35
C GLN A 434 -127.47 100.15 97.67
N HIS A 435 -126.14 100.24 97.60
CA HIS A 435 -125.23 100.27 98.76
C HIS A 435 -124.79 101.70 99.13
N LEU A 436 -125.64 102.70 98.86
CA LEU A 436 -125.36 104.12 99.07
C LEU A 436 -124.92 104.45 100.52
N HIS A 437 -125.36 103.63 101.49
CA HIS A 437 -125.03 103.73 102.91
C HIS A 437 -123.56 103.38 103.24
N LEU A 438 -122.83 102.70 102.36
CA LEU A 438 -121.40 102.37 102.53
C LEU A 438 -120.47 103.47 101.98
N ARG A 439 -120.99 104.45 101.24
CA ARG A 439 -120.19 105.51 100.58
C ARG A 439 -119.22 106.27 101.51
N PRO A 440 -119.57 106.65 102.77
CA PRO A 440 -118.65 107.34 103.66
C PRO A 440 -117.39 106.54 104.04
N LEU A 441 -117.40 105.22 103.84
CA LEU A 441 -116.30 104.32 104.14
C LEU A 441 -115.25 104.28 103.02
N ALA A 442 -115.64 104.59 101.77
CA ALA A 442 -114.77 104.60 100.60
C ALA A 442 -113.98 105.91 100.47
N ASP A 443 -114.64 107.07 100.57
CA ASP A 443 -113.99 108.38 100.48
C ASP A 443 -112.93 108.60 101.58
N GLY A 444 -113.07 107.88 102.71
CA GLY A 444 -112.11 107.86 103.81
C GLY A 444 -110.95 106.86 103.67
N TRP A 445 -110.89 106.02 102.64
CA TRP A 445 -109.97 104.87 102.62
C TRP A 445 -108.49 105.26 102.77
N GLN A 446 -108.02 106.29 102.07
CA GLN A 446 -106.64 106.81 102.23
C GLN A 446 -106.30 107.20 103.67
N ARG A 447 -107.28 107.64 104.48
CA ARG A 447 -107.07 108.00 105.88
C ARG A 447 -106.94 106.76 106.78
N PHE A 448 -107.67 105.70 106.48
CA PHE A 448 -107.50 104.41 107.19
C PHE A 448 -106.21 103.72 106.76
N GLU A 449 -105.88 103.75 105.48
CA GLU A 449 -104.65 103.19 104.90
C GLU A 449 -103.38 103.90 105.40
N THR A 450 -103.40 105.25 105.52
CA THR A 450 -102.29 105.98 106.16
C THR A 450 -102.18 105.70 107.66
N LEU A 451 -103.28 105.45 108.38
CA LEU A 451 -103.23 105.01 109.78
C LEU A 451 -102.65 103.58 109.91
N PHE A 452 -102.96 102.66 109.00
CA PHE A 452 -102.32 101.34 108.95
C PHE A 452 -100.83 101.43 108.58
N ALA A 453 -100.45 102.32 107.66
CA ALA A 453 -99.04 102.57 107.31
C ALA A 453 -98.26 103.25 108.44
N GLN A 454 -98.91 104.09 109.25
CA GLN A 454 -98.33 104.65 110.48
C GLN A 454 -98.14 103.57 111.55
N ALA A 455 -99.15 102.73 111.79
CA ALA A 455 -99.04 101.59 112.71
C ALA A 455 -97.89 100.64 112.31
N GLY A 456 -97.70 100.39 111.00
CA GLY A 456 -96.55 99.64 110.48
C GLY A 456 -95.20 100.33 110.71
N ASN A 457 -95.12 101.65 110.49
CA ASN A 457 -93.90 102.42 110.76
C ASN A 457 -93.56 102.50 112.26
N ASP A 458 -94.55 102.58 113.15
CA ASP A 458 -94.31 102.64 114.59
C ASP A 458 -93.90 101.27 115.16
N LEU A 459 -94.40 100.16 114.60
CA LEU A 459 -93.85 98.82 114.82
C LEU A 459 -92.39 98.71 114.34
N ALA A 460 -92.06 99.27 113.18
CA ALA A 460 -90.69 99.32 112.67
C ALA A 460 -89.77 100.25 113.48
N ASN A 461 -90.30 101.33 114.06
CA ASN A 461 -89.56 102.24 114.94
C ASN A 461 -89.37 101.64 116.34
N LEU A 462 -90.32 100.85 116.85
CA LEU A 462 -90.10 100.00 118.03
C LEU A 462 -89.00 98.95 117.77
N ALA A 463 -88.93 98.36 116.58
CA ALA A 463 -87.82 97.49 116.21
C ALA A 463 -86.48 98.25 116.18
N LYS A 464 -86.42 99.44 115.58
CA LYS A 464 -85.22 100.30 115.63
C LYS A 464 -84.81 100.64 117.07
N ALA A 465 -85.75 101.01 117.93
CA ALA A 465 -85.48 101.34 119.33
C ALA A 465 -84.90 100.13 120.10
N ARG A 466 -85.45 98.92 119.87
CA ARG A 466 -84.98 97.69 120.53
C ARG A 466 -83.60 97.26 120.04
N THR A 467 -83.33 97.36 118.74
CA THR A 467 -81.99 97.07 118.17
C THR A 467 -80.97 98.13 118.59
N GLN A 468 -81.37 99.40 118.70
CA GLN A 468 -80.53 100.44 119.30
C GLN A 468 -80.24 100.14 120.77
N GLN A 469 -81.22 99.69 121.57
CA GLN A 469 -80.99 99.32 122.98
C GLN A 469 -79.93 98.21 123.10
N VAL A 470 -80.00 97.16 122.26
CA VAL A 470 -78.99 96.09 122.21
C VAL A 470 -77.61 96.61 121.76
N PHE A 471 -77.56 97.51 120.78
CA PHE A 471 -76.28 98.10 120.36
C PHE A 471 -75.72 99.09 121.39
N PHE A 472 -76.57 99.80 122.15
CA PHE A 472 -76.14 100.67 123.25
C PHE A 472 -75.64 99.88 124.47
N THR A 473 -76.11 98.66 124.71
CA THR A 473 -75.45 97.73 125.64
C THR A 473 -74.12 97.19 125.10
N HIS A 474 -74.02 96.88 123.80
CA HIS A 474 -72.73 96.55 123.19
C HIS A 474 -71.74 97.73 123.20
N LYS A 475 -72.26 98.97 123.20
CA LYS A 475 -71.52 100.23 123.41
C LYS A 475 -71.11 100.45 124.88
N ALA A 476 -71.52 99.60 125.82
CA ALA A 476 -70.94 99.56 127.16
C ALA A 476 -69.72 98.61 127.19
N GLU A 477 -69.86 97.39 126.69
CA GLU A 477 -68.79 96.37 126.74
C GLU A 477 -67.63 96.65 125.76
N SER A 478 -67.91 97.10 124.54
CA SER A 478 -66.84 97.46 123.59
C SER A 478 -66.14 98.76 123.96
N LEU A 479 -66.78 99.66 124.73
CA LEU A 479 -66.09 100.77 125.37
C LEU A 479 -65.37 100.33 126.65
N ALA A 480 -65.78 99.28 127.37
CA ALA A 480 -64.96 98.72 128.43
C ALA A 480 -63.62 98.16 127.91
N SER A 481 -63.56 97.65 126.67
CA SER A 481 -62.31 97.19 126.04
C SER A 481 -61.58 98.27 125.21
N THR A 482 -62.27 99.21 124.57
CA THR A 482 -61.62 100.31 123.81
C THR A 482 -61.37 101.58 124.61
N TRP A 483 -61.95 101.72 125.81
CA TRP A 483 -61.49 102.65 126.86
C TRP A 483 -60.43 101.98 127.77
N ILE A 484 -59.88 100.83 127.35
CA ILE A 484 -58.52 100.37 127.68
C ILE A 484 -57.54 100.73 126.54
N SER A 485 -58.05 100.94 125.31
CA SER A 485 -57.36 101.69 124.22
C SER A 485 -57.54 103.22 124.37
N VAL A 486 -57.86 103.66 125.59
CA VAL A 486 -57.72 105.03 126.06
C VAL A 486 -56.23 105.42 126.07
N GLU A 487 -55.93 106.68 126.35
CA GLU A 487 -54.57 107.21 126.60
C GLU A 487 -53.55 107.16 125.42
N GLN A 488 -53.50 106.13 124.57
CA GLN A 488 -52.48 106.04 123.51
C GLN A 488 -52.69 107.01 122.33
N ALA A 489 -53.93 107.24 121.89
CA ALA A 489 -54.18 107.88 120.58
C ALA A 489 -54.57 109.37 120.63
N LEU A 490 -55.33 109.83 121.64
CA LEU A 490 -55.97 111.16 121.60
C LEU A 490 -55.09 112.31 122.14
N GLY A 491 -53.78 112.09 122.25
CA GLY A 491 -52.78 113.16 122.38
C GLY A 491 -52.58 114.03 121.13
N ILE A 492 -53.34 113.79 120.05
CA ILE A 492 -53.10 114.30 118.69
C ILE A 492 -54.13 115.38 118.25
N ALA A 493 -55.11 115.73 119.07
CA ALA A 493 -56.22 116.64 118.70
C ALA A 493 -55.88 118.15 118.66
N LYS A 494 -56.82 118.95 118.09
CA LYS A 494 -56.98 120.44 118.10
C LYS A 494 -56.38 121.28 116.94
N LYS A 495 -57.21 121.50 115.89
CA LYS A 495 -57.17 122.47 114.73
C LYS A 495 -58.47 122.26 113.88
N THR A 496 -59.13 123.15 113.11
CA THR A 496 -59.21 124.64 112.88
C THR A 496 -60.56 124.96 112.14
N LEU A 497 -60.78 126.17 111.57
CA LEU A 497 -61.77 126.63 110.53
C LEU A 497 -63.10 127.34 110.96
N ARG A 498 -63.59 128.32 110.14
CA ARG A 498 -64.93 129.02 110.14
C ARG A 498 -65.20 130.04 108.95
N CYS A 499 -66.48 130.19 108.47
CA CYS A 499 -67.19 131.33 107.76
C CYS A 499 -67.15 131.62 106.19
N GLY A 500 -68.19 132.32 105.61
CA GLY A 500 -68.31 132.86 104.19
C GLY A 500 -69.73 133.27 103.62
N GLY A 501 -69.88 134.03 102.48
CA GLY A 501 -71.14 134.16 101.63
C GLY A 501 -71.57 135.52 100.90
N ARG A 502 -72.54 135.46 99.93
CA ARG A 502 -73.51 136.52 99.35
C ARG A 502 -73.21 137.33 98.02
N ILE A 503 -74.28 137.86 97.31
CA ILE A 503 -74.44 139.01 96.31
C ILE A 503 -75.15 138.73 94.91
N VAL A 504 -75.58 139.76 94.08
CA VAL A 504 -76.72 139.79 93.07
C VAL A 504 -76.60 140.84 91.89
N ASP A 505 -77.38 140.74 90.75
CA ASP A 505 -77.93 141.79 89.78
C ASP A 505 -77.55 141.78 88.22
N ARG A 506 -78.38 142.44 87.35
CA ARG A 506 -78.18 143.18 86.03
C ARG A 506 -77.64 142.65 84.64
N VAL A 507 -78.40 142.97 83.56
CA VAL A 507 -78.15 143.87 82.35
C VAL A 507 -76.84 143.90 81.48
N ARG A 508 -76.98 144.15 80.14
CA ARG A 508 -76.05 144.74 79.07
C ARG A 508 -75.37 143.79 78.00
N PRO A 509 -74.68 144.26 76.91
CA PRO A 509 -74.82 143.66 75.54
C PRO A 509 -73.51 143.49 74.68
N SER A 510 -73.66 143.41 73.33
CA SER A 510 -72.76 143.84 72.22
C SER A 510 -71.74 142.89 71.54
N SER A 511 -71.60 143.07 70.19
CA SER A 511 -70.45 142.84 69.25
C SER A 511 -69.49 141.64 69.45
N GLY A 512 -69.11 140.83 68.46
CA GLY A 512 -68.63 141.16 67.10
C GLY A 512 -67.17 140.69 66.90
N PHE A 513 -66.70 140.52 65.64
CA PHE A 513 -65.32 140.13 65.21
C PHE A 513 -64.88 138.68 65.55
N VAL A 514 -64.31 137.83 64.67
CA VAL A 514 -63.25 137.91 63.61
C VAL A 514 -61.85 137.57 64.15
N SER A 515 -61.15 136.61 63.51
CA SER A 515 -59.72 136.65 63.09
C SER A 515 -59.01 135.29 63.13
N CYS A 516 -58.45 134.86 61.98
CA CYS A 516 -57.27 133.97 61.82
C CYS A 516 -57.29 132.59 62.56
N ALA A 517 -56.27 131.73 62.56
CA ALA A 517 -54.92 131.77 61.95
C ALA A 517 -54.42 130.36 61.54
N THR A 518 -53.48 130.35 60.58
CA THR A 518 -52.25 129.52 60.47
C THR A 518 -52.22 128.00 60.77
N ASN A 519 -51.45 127.30 59.94
CA ASN A 519 -50.94 125.91 60.06
C ASN A 519 -50.55 125.48 61.49
N VAL A 520 -50.65 124.17 61.74
CA VAL A 520 -49.45 123.29 61.79
C VAL A 520 -49.69 122.10 60.86
#